data_AF-A0A970BMU3-F1
#
_entry.id   AF-A0A970BMU3-F1
#
_cell.length_a   1.000
_cell.length_b   1.000
_cell.length_c   1.000
_cell.angle_alpha   90.00
_cell.angle_beta   90.00
_cell.angle_gamma   90.00
#
_symmetry.space_group_name_H-M   'P 1'
#
loop_
_entity.id
_entity.type
_entity.pdbx_description
1 polymer ?
#
loop_
_entity_poly.entity_id
_entity_poly.type
_entity_poly.pdbx_seq_one_letter_code
_entity_poly.pdbx_strand_id
1 'polypeptide(L)' 'MFFSAFLPIRYPKIFCKGLTRIKDLPKTLYLSFDDGPNPLITEKILEILEKHKAKASFFCKG' A
#
# COMPACT_ATOMS: atom_id res chain seq x y z
N MET A 1 -26.10 22.08 -31.56
CA MET A 1 -25.67 22.77 -30.33
C MET A 1 -25.17 21.72 -29.36
N PHE A 2 -23.93 21.27 -29.55
CA PHE A 2 -23.24 20.31 -28.68
C PHE A 2 -21.78 20.77 -28.57
N PHE A 3 -21.14 20.30 -27.50
CA PHE A 3 -19.79 20.63 -26.99
C PHE A 3 -19.77 21.62 -25.83
N SER A 4 -19.98 21.09 -24.62
CA SER A 4 -19.32 21.63 -23.43
C SER A 4 -18.35 20.57 -22.88
N ALA A 5 -17.07 20.91 -23.02
CA ALA A 5 -15.97 20.60 -22.13
C ALA A 5 -15.71 19.11 -21.77
N PHE A 6 -15.11 18.38 -22.72
CA PHE A 6 -14.07 17.43 -22.35
C PHE A 6 -12.88 18.26 -21.86
N LEU A 7 -12.75 18.48 -20.55
CA LEU A 7 -11.53 19.04 -19.97
C LEU A 7 -10.46 17.94 -20.02
N PRO A 8 -9.46 18.02 -20.92
CA PRO A 8 -8.39 17.04 -20.90
C PRO A 8 -7.60 17.29 -19.64
N ILE A 9 -7.53 16.30 -18.75
CA ILE A 9 -6.64 16.31 -17.58
C ILE A 9 -5.22 16.48 -18.13
N ARG A 10 -4.72 17.72 -18.11
CA ARG A 10 -3.51 18.18 -18.80
C ARG A 10 -2.22 17.82 -18.04
N TYR A 11 -2.18 16.70 -17.32
CA TYR A 11 -0.97 16.23 -16.62
C TYR A 11 -0.87 14.71 -16.50
N PRO A 12 -0.62 13.96 -17.59
CA PRO A 12 -0.20 12.56 -17.46
C PRO A 12 1.31 12.41 -17.19
N LYS A 13 2.07 13.50 -17.00
CA LYS A 13 3.54 13.47 -16.84
C LYS A 13 4.07 13.31 -15.41
N ILE A 14 3.20 13.32 -14.38
CA ILE A 14 3.63 13.24 -12.96
C ILE A 14 3.37 11.85 -12.36
N PHE A 15 2.75 10.92 -13.10
CA PHE A 15 2.83 9.51 -12.73
C PHE A 15 4.22 9.00 -13.09
N CYS A 16 5.16 9.27 -12.18
CA CYS A 16 6.51 8.74 -12.18
C CYS A 16 6.45 7.25 -12.51
N LYS A 17 7.43 6.74 -13.25
CA LYS A 17 7.65 5.31 -13.50
C LYS A 17 7.83 4.55 -12.18
N GLY A 18 6.75 4.40 -11.41
CA GLY A 18 6.75 3.76 -10.12
C GLY A 18 7.05 2.28 -10.31
N LEU A 19 7.92 1.75 -9.47
CA LEU A 19 8.12 0.31 -9.36
C LEU A 19 6.86 -0.30 -8.74
N THR A 20 5.92 -0.72 -9.58
CA THR A 20 4.70 -1.43 -9.14
C THR A 20 4.97 -2.90 -8.87
N ARG A 21 6.04 -3.44 -9.45
CA ARG A 21 6.49 -4.81 -9.29
C ARG A 21 7.98 -4.91 -9.55
N ILE A 22 8.70 -5.53 -8.64
CA ILE A 22 10.10 -5.91 -8.84
C ILE A 22 10.10 -7.28 -9.51
N LYS A 23 10.71 -7.36 -10.70
CA LYS A 23 10.92 -8.63 -11.41
C LYS A 23 12.16 -9.33 -10.80
N ASP A 24 12.24 -10.65 -10.95
CA ASP A 24 13.40 -11.45 -10.58
C ASP A 24 13.70 -11.59 -9.07
N LEU A 25 12.72 -11.31 -8.21
CA LEU A 25 12.75 -11.73 -6.82
C LEU A 25 12.21 -13.16 -6.66
N PRO A 26 12.71 -13.93 -5.67
CA PRO A 26 12.02 -15.12 -5.22
C PRO A 26 10.57 -14.78 -4.82
N LYS A 27 9.69 -15.79 -4.78
CA LYS A 27 8.28 -15.60 -4.39
C LYS A 27 8.19 -15.14 -2.93
N THR A 28 8.28 -13.83 -2.73
CA THR A 28 8.35 -13.18 -1.42
C THR A 28 7.24 -12.15 -1.31
N LEU A 29 6.52 -12.17 -0.19
CA LEU A 29 5.48 -11.21 0.15
C LEU A 29 5.99 -10.34 1.30
N TYR A 30 5.88 -9.01 1.13
CA TYR A 30 6.22 -8.03 2.16
C TYR A 30 4.93 -7.38 2.65
N LEU A 31 4.73 -7.36 3.97
CA LEU A 31 3.54 -6.82 4.61
C LEU A 31 3.89 -5.49 5.29
N SER A 32 3.07 -4.48 5.01
CA SER A 32 3.10 -3.19 5.71
C SER A 32 1.70 -2.77 6.11
N PHE A 33 1.57 -2.14 7.27
CA PHE A 33 0.32 -1.62 7.80
C PHE A 33 0.47 -0.12 8.10
N ASP A 34 -0.43 0.69 7.55
CA ASP A 34 -0.54 2.10 7.90
C ASP A 34 -1.43 2.28 9.13
N ASP A 35 -1.24 3.39 9.86
CA ASP A 35 -2.12 3.83 10.96
C ASP A 35 -2.11 2.97 12.24
N GLY A 36 -0.95 2.45 12.64
CA GLY A 36 -0.79 1.74 13.92
C GLY A 36 -0.58 2.67 15.14
N PRO A 37 -0.85 2.20 16.38
CA PRO A 37 -1.61 1.00 16.76
C PRO A 37 -3.12 1.27 16.91
N ASN A 38 -3.95 0.30 16.49
CA ASN A 38 -5.38 0.29 16.73
C ASN A 38 -5.70 -0.69 17.89
N PRO A 39 -6.32 -0.24 18.99
CA PRO A 39 -6.49 -1.05 20.19
C PRO A 39 -7.39 -2.29 20.01
N LEU A 40 -8.22 -2.36 18.96
CA LEU A 40 -9.12 -3.49 18.70
C LEU A 40 -8.55 -4.50 17.70
N ILE A 41 -7.64 -4.06 16.84
CA ILE A 41 -7.21 -4.83 15.66
C ILE A 41 -5.73 -5.21 15.72
N THR A 42 -4.87 -4.34 16.26
CA THR A 42 -3.41 -4.56 16.24
C THR A 42 -3.00 -5.85 16.93
N GLU A 43 -3.57 -6.17 18.10
CA GLU A 43 -3.28 -7.43 18.81
C GLU A 43 -3.62 -8.67 17.98
N LYS A 44 -4.78 -8.67 17.31
CA LYS A 44 -5.19 -9.79 16.44
C LYS A 44 -4.24 -9.95 15.24
N ILE A 45 -3.74 -8.85 14.68
CA ILE A 45 -2.74 -8.90 13.61
C ILE A 45 -1.44 -9.50 14.14
N LEU A 46 -0.97 -9.07 15.32
CA LEU A 46 0.26 -9.56 15.93
C LEU A 46 0.19 -11.07 16.22
N GLU A 47 -0.92 -11.56 16.77
CA GLU A 47 -1.16 -13.00 17.00
C GLU A 47 -1.07 -13.82 15.70
N ILE A 48 -1.65 -13.31 14.60
CA ILE A 48 -1.60 -13.99 13.29
C ILE A 48 -0.17 -13.98 12.75
N LEU A 49 0.54 -12.85 12.83
CA LEU A 49 1.93 -12.75 12.38
C LEU A 49 2.83 -13.71 13.15
N GLU A 50 2.67 -13.80 14.47
CA GLU A 50 3.39 -14.73 15.32
C GLU A 50 3.10 -16.20 14.94
N LYS A 51 1.82 -16.56 14.80
CA LYS A 51 1.40 -17.92 14.38
C LYS A 51 2.07 -18.36 13.09
N HIS A 52 2.23 -17.45 12.13
CA HIS A 52 2.87 -17.72 10.85
C HIS A 52 4.38 -17.45 10.83
N LYS A 53 4.97 -17.04 11.96
CA LYS A 53 6.37 -16.58 12.07
C LYS A 53 6.71 -15.54 11.00
N ALA A 54 5.73 -14.71 10.65
CA ALA A 54 5.82 -13.70 9.62
C ALA A 54 6.27 -12.37 10.22
N LYS A 55 6.96 -11.56 9.42
CA LYS A 55 7.37 -10.21 9.78
C LYS A 55 6.57 -9.21 8.97
N ALA A 56 6.26 -8.08 9.59
CA ALA A 56 5.59 -6.95 8.94
C ALA A 56 6.15 -5.63 9.46
N SER A 57 5.96 -4.55 8.70
CA SER A 57 6.27 -3.18 9.12
C SER A 57 5.00 -2.43 9.48
N PHE A 58 5.00 -1.68 10.58
CA PHE A 58 3.89 -0.82 10.98
C PHE A 58 4.32 0.63 10.88
N PHE A 59 3.60 1.43 10.09
CA PHE A 59 3.76 2.86 10.04
C PHE A 59 2.81 3.49 11.06
N CYS A 60 3.32 3.66 12.28
CA CYS A 60 2.53 4.17 13.38
C CYS A 60 2.30 5.69 13.28
N LYS A 61 1.10 6.14 13.68
CA LYS A 61 0.84 7.55 13.97
C LYS A 61 1.43 7.84 15.36
N GLY A 62 2.27 8.87 15.44
CA GLY A 62 2.98 9.26 16.67
C GLY A 62 2.06 9.71 17.79
#